data_AF-A0A7Y6I929-F1
#
_entry.id   AF-A0A7Y6I929-F1
#
_cell.length_a   1.000
_cell.length_b   1.000
_cell.length_c   1.000
_cell.angle_alpha   90.00
_cell.angle_beta   90.00
_cell.angle_gamma   90.00
#
_symmetry.space_group_name_H-M   'P 1'
#
loop_
_entity.id
_entity.type
_entity.pdbx_description
1 polymer ?
#
loop_
_entity_poly.entity_id
_entity_poly.type
_entity_poly.pdbx_seq_one_letter_code
_entity_poly.pdbx_strand_id
1 'polypeptide(L)'
;MLGPQVPGRPSGLPPAVEMPAVPIRAQNTRGSLLTMYVLRPAWLIRREIALTAAVVALVGGGWMLGGWPVALVVAVYLAAMLGVSAVRGWLVALLWRARIIRRWDRAARFAGLATHNDRVPRVMEATPTGAGERLLVRVPKGGAACDIEDRAPWLASSLEAAEVLVSADDLNARYAHVEVIRRDPLDAFGVLGWPWADAPDQGWVADAWEPIPVGVSETGALVTVSLLSDGLVPVQGGPPEIEGRP
;
A
#
# COMPACT_ATOMS: atom_id res chain seq x y z
N MET A 1 -24.23 -36.11 13.26
CA MET A 1 -22.91 -35.47 13.08
C MET A 1 -23.12 -33.96 13.13
N LEU A 2 -22.69 -33.32 14.22
CA LEU A 2 -22.80 -31.86 14.43
C LEU A 2 -21.58 -31.18 13.81
N GLY A 3 -21.81 -30.22 12.92
CA GLY A 3 -20.74 -29.40 12.33
C GLY A 3 -20.10 -28.46 13.36
N PRO A 4 -18.91 -27.92 13.06
CA PRO A 4 -18.18 -27.04 13.98
C PRO A 4 -19.01 -25.80 14.32
N GLN A 5 -19.25 -25.58 15.61
CA GLN A 5 -19.90 -24.37 16.12
C GLN A 5 -18.89 -23.21 16.06
N VAL A 6 -19.29 -22.12 15.40
CA VAL A 6 -18.54 -20.85 15.43
C VAL A 6 -18.80 -20.18 16.79
N PRO A 7 -17.77 -19.88 17.60
CA PRO A 7 -17.94 -19.21 18.89
C PRO A 7 -18.55 -17.81 18.71
N GLY A 8 -19.60 -17.49 19.48
CA GLY A 8 -20.21 -16.15 19.50
C GLY A 8 -21.66 -16.04 19.01
N ARG A 9 -22.32 -17.14 18.61
CA ARG A 9 -23.75 -17.10 18.24
C ARG A 9 -24.65 -17.53 19.40
N PRO A 10 -25.48 -16.64 19.99
CA PRO A 10 -26.50 -17.05 20.95
C PRO A 10 -27.53 -18.00 20.29
N SER A 11 -27.73 -19.11 20.98
CA SER A 11 -28.72 -20.19 20.83
C SER A 11 -29.86 -20.01 19.80
N GLY A 12 -29.89 -20.95 18.84
CA GLY A 12 -31.11 -21.68 18.46
C GLY A 12 -32.17 -20.99 17.60
N LEU A 13 -32.09 -19.69 17.36
CA LEU A 13 -33.04 -19.03 16.45
C LEU A 13 -32.58 -19.18 14.99
N PRO A 14 -33.47 -19.59 14.06
CA PRO A 14 -33.17 -19.48 12.65
C PRO A 14 -32.83 -18.02 12.32
N PRO A 15 -31.88 -17.74 11.43
CA PRO A 15 -31.51 -16.37 11.09
C PRO A 15 -32.76 -15.59 10.69
N ALA A 16 -33.09 -14.53 11.44
CA ALA A 16 -34.26 -13.68 11.17
C ALA A 16 -34.20 -12.99 9.80
N VAL A 17 -33.02 -13.01 9.17
CA VAL A 17 -32.81 -12.68 7.77
C VAL A 17 -32.22 -13.91 7.12
N GLU A 18 -33.09 -14.76 6.59
CA GLU A 18 -32.74 -15.68 5.52
C GLU A 18 -32.30 -14.78 4.35
N MET A 19 -30.99 -14.55 4.22
CA MET A 19 -30.48 -13.94 3.00
C MET A 19 -30.97 -14.87 1.89
N PRO A 20 -31.79 -14.39 0.94
CA PRO A 20 -32.17 -15.23 -0.18
C PRO A 20 -30.88 -15.78 -0.74
N ALA A 21 -30.79 -17.09 -0.93
CA ALA A 21 -29.70 -17.72 -1.63
C ALA A 21 -29.77 -17.18 -3.06
N VAL A 22 -29.27 -15.96 -3.28
CA VAL A 22 -29.26 -15.34 -4.59
C VAL A 22 -28.37 -16.28 -5.40
N PRO A 23 -28.93 -17.02 -6.37
CA PRO A 23 -28.07 -17.72 -7.27
C PRO A 23 -27.40 -16.62 -8.07
N ILE A 24 -26.17 -16.23 -7.70
CA ILE A 24 -25.31 -15.40 -8.54
C ILE A 24 -24.83 -16.31 -9.69
N ARG A 25 -25.75 -16.87 -10.47
CA ARG A 25 -25.50 -17.12 -11.88
C ARG A 25 -25.75 -15.78 -12.54
N ALA A 26 -24.77 -14.88 -12.41
CA ALA A 26 -24.61 -13.84 -13.41
C ALA A 26 -24.62 -14.57 -14.76
N GLN A 27 -25.69 -14.43 -15.53
CA GLN A 27 -25.76 -15.02 -16.85
C GLN A 27 -24.57 -14.46 -17.61
N ASN A 28 -23.59 -15.33 -17.91
CA ASN A 28 -22.38 -15.01 -18.67
C ASN A 28 -22.79 -14.65 -20.09
N THR A 29 -23.34 -13.45 -20.23
CA THR A 29 -23.68 -12.87 -21.51
C THR A 29 -22.36 -12.52 -22.18
N ARG A 30 -22.23 -12.72 -23.50
CA ARG A 30 -20.98 -12.34 -24.21
C ARG A 30 -20.57 -10.90 -23.94
N GLY A 31 -21.55 -10.02 -23.71
CA GLY A 31 -21.34 -8.65 -23.23
C GLY A 31 -20.66 -8.57 -21.87
N SER A 32 -21.08 -9.35 -20.86
CA SER A 32 -20.43 -9.34 -19.54
C SER A 32 -18.99 -9.86 -19.61
N LEU A 33 -18.74 -10.88 -20.44
CA LEU A 33 -17.40 -11.38 -20.72
C LEU A 33 -16.54 -10.29 -21.37
N LEU A 34 -17.07 -9.58 -22.38
CA LEU A 34 -16.33 -8.48 -23.02
C LEU A 34 -16.06 -7.33 -22.05
N THR A 35 -17.03 -6.96 -21.22
CA THR A 35 -16.84 -5.93 -20.20
C THR A 35 -15.79 -6.34 -19.16
N MET A 36 -15.84 -7.59 -18.69
CA MET A 36 -14.94 -8.10 -17.65
C MET A 36 -13.52 -8.35 -18.16
N TYR A 37 -13.36 -8.91 -19.36
CA TYR A 37 -12.07 -9.31 -19.92
C TYR A 37 -11.41 -8.27 -20.83
N VAL A 38 -12.16 -7.33 -21.41
CA VAL A 38 -11.61 -6.34 -22.35
C VAL A 38 -11.76 -4.93 -21.81
N LEU A 39 -12.99 -4.51 -21.50
CA LEU A 39 -13.27 -3.12 -21.15
C LEU A 39 -12.65 -2.72 -19.81
N ARG A 40 -12.80 -3.57 -18.78
CA ARG A 40 -12.26 -3.34 -17.44
C ARG A 40 -10.72 -3.29 -17.44
N PRO A 41 -9.97 -4.25 -18.02
CA PRO A 41 -8.52 -4.13 -18.10
C PRO A 41 -8.07 -2.98 -19.01
N ALA A 42 -8.73 -2.73 -20.15
CA ALA A 42 -8.40 -1.58 -20.99
C ALA A 42 -8.56 -0.25 -20.23
N TRP A 43 -9.59 -0.12 -19.40
CA TRP A 43 -9.79 1.07 -18.56
C TRP A 43 -8.71 1.22 -17.47
N LEU A 44 -8.21 0.11 -16.94
CA LEU A 44 -7.10 0.09 -15.99
C LEU A 44 -5.78 0.48 -16.68
N ILE A 45 -5.57 0.08 -17.93
CA ILE A 45 -4.36 0.34 -18.72
C ILE A 45 -4.51 1.63 -19.56
N ARG A 46 -5.59 2.42 -19.38
CA ARG A 46 -5.94 3.57 -20.24
C ARG A 46 -4.82 4.59 -20.45
N ARG A 47 -3.96 4.79 -19.45
CA ARG A 47 -2.82 5.71 -19.56
C ARG A 47 -1.72 5.16 -20.46
N GLU A 48 -1.42 3.87 -20.33
CA GLU A 48 -0.46 3.19 -21.20
C GLU A 48 -1.01 3.13 -22.62
N ILE A 49 -2.30 2.77 -22.80
CA ILE A 49 -2.98 2.80 -24.11
C ILE A 49 -2.96 4.20 -24.71
N ALA A 50 -3.29 5.25 -23.94
CA ALA A 50 -3.28 6.63 -24.42
C ALA A 50 -1.88 7.09 -24.83
N LEU A 51 -0.84 6.71 -24.07
CA LEU A 51 0.56 7.01 -24.42
C LEU A 51 0.96 6.28 -25.71
N THR A 52 0.67 4.99 -25.82
CA THR A 52 0.97 4.23 -27.04
C THR A 52 0.20 4.78 -28.23
N ALA A 53 -1.09 5.09 -28.07
CA ALA A 53 -1.92 5.69 -29.11
C ALA A 53 -1.41 7.08 -29.52
N ALA A 54 -0.96 7.90 -28.58
CA ALA A 54 -0.37 9.20 -28.88
C ALA A 54 0.92 9.06 -29.70
N VAL A 55 1.80 8.13 -29.33
CA VAL A 55 3.02 7.83 -30.10
C VAL A 55 2.68 7.36 -31.51
N VAL A 56 1.75 6.40 -31.64
CA VAL A 56 1.30 5.88 -32.94
C VAL A 56 0.66 6.98 -33.79
N ALA A 57 -0.16 7.84 -33.19
CA ALA A 57 -0.81 8.96 -33.89
C ALA A 57 0.22 10.00 -34.36
N LEU A 58 1.23 10.31 -33.56
CA LEU A 58 2.29 11.26 -33.94
C LEU A 58 3.16 10.71 -35.07
N VAL A 59 3.61 9.47 -34.97
CA VAL A 59 4.43 8.84 -36.03
C VAL A 59 3.60 8.62 -37.30
N GLY A 60 2.37 8.11 -37.16
CA GLY A 60 1.45 7.91 -38.29
C GLY A 60 1.04 9.21 -38.97
N GLY A 61 0.77 10.27 -38.20
CA GLY A 61 0.51 11.61 -38.72
C GLY A 61 1.72 12.18 -39.48
N GLY A 62 2.93 11.99 -38.94
CA GLY A 62 4.17 12.34 -39.64
C GLY A 62 4.32 11.60 -40.97
N TRP A 63 3.95 10.33 -41.01
CA TRP A 63 3.93 9.54 -42.25
C TRP A 63 2.91 10.08 -43.25
N MET A 64 1.69 10.39 -42.82
CA MET A 64 0.63 10.87 -43.72
C MET A 64 0.93 12.26 -44.30
N LEU A 65 1.59 13.13 -43.53
CA LEU A 65 1.86 14.52 -43.94
C LEU A 65 3.18 14.69 -44.71
N GLY A 66 4.19 13.88 -44.43
CA GLY A 66 5.53 14.05 -45.01
C GLY A 66 6.27 12.76 -45.36
N GLY A 67 5.57 11.63 -45.37
CA GLY A 67 6.13 10.32 -45.68
C GLY A 67 7.05 9.76 -44.59
N TRP A 68 7.76 8.69 -44.93
CA TRP A 68 8.62 7.96 -44.00
C TRP A 68 9.75 8.79 -43.35
N PRO A 69 10.37 9.80 -44.01
CA PRO A 69 11.44 10.58 -43.38
C PRO A 69 10.93 11.44 -42.21
N VAL A 70 9.76 12.05 -42.35
CA VAL A 70 9.16 12.86 -41.28
C VAL A 70 8.74 11.97 -40.11
N ALA A 71 8.14 10.81 -40.39
CA ALA A 71 7.83 9.82 -39.36
C ALA A 71 9.08 9.37 -38.58
N LEU A 72 10.20 9.15 -39.27
CA LEU A 72 11.48 8.79 -38.65
C LEU A 72 11.98 9.91 -37.72
N VAL A 73 11.96 11.17 -38.17
CA VAL A 73 12.38 12.32 -37.34
C VAL A 73 11.52 12.42 -36.08
N VAL A 74 10.19 12.29 -36.20
CA VAL A 74 9.28 12.29 -35.04
C VAL A 74 9.60 11.14 -34.08
N ALA A 75 9.82 9.93 -34.60
CA ALA A 75 10.17 8.77 -33.78
C ALA A 75 11.51 8.97 -33.05
N VAL A 76 12.54 9.48 -33.74
CA VAL A 76 13.85 9.79 -33.15
C VAL A 76 13.73 10.87 -32.08
N TYR A 77 12.93 11.91 -32.31
CA TYR A 77 12.69 12.96 -31.34
C TYR A 77 12.02 12.42 -30.06
N LEU A 78 10.98 11.60 -30.20
CA LEU A 78 10.31 10.95 -29.06
C LEU A 78 11.28 10.03 -28.30
N ALA A 79 12.10 9.26 -29.03
CA ALA A 79 13.13 8.42 -28.42
C ALA A 79 14.18 9.25 -27.66
N ALA A 80 14.60 10.40 -28.22
CA ALA A 80 15.52 11.31 -27.57
C ALA A 80 14.92 11.92 -26.28
N MET A 81 13.62 12.26 -26.28
CA MET A 81 12.93 12.72 -25.06
C MET A 81 12.94 11.66 -23.94
N LEU A 82 12.84 10.38 -24.27
CA LEU A 82 12.96 9.29 -23.28
C LEU A 82 14.38 9.15 -22.71
N GLY A 83 15.39 9.70 -23.40
CA GLY A 83 16.76 9.82 -22.89
C GLY A 83 16.91 10.86 -21.78
N VAL A 84 15.98 11.82 -21.67
CA VAL A 84 16.01 12.86 -20.64
C VAL A 84 15.57 12.28 -19.30
N SER A 85 16.45 12.35 -18.29
CA SER A 85 16.24 11.78 -16.96
C SER A 85 14.97 12.30 -16.28
N ALA A 86 14.66 13.58 -16.43
CA ALA A 86 13.45 14.20 -15.89
C ALA A 86 12.16 13.62 -16.49
N VAL A 87 12.13 13.43 -17.82
CA VAL A 87 10.98 12.84 -18.53
C VAL A 87 10.80 11.38 -18.11
N ARG A 88 11.90 10.62 -18.09
CA ARG A 88 11.89 9.22 -17.64
C ARG A 88 11.42 9.09 -16.20
N GLY A 89 11.94 9.91 -15.28
CA GLY A 89 11.56 9.91 -13.87
C GLY A 89 10.06 10.21 -13.69
N TRP A 90 9.56 11.24 -14.36
CA TRP A 90 8.13 11.57 -14.34
C TRP A 90 7.25 10.43 -14.88
N LEU A 91 7.64 9.83 -16.02
CA LEU A 91 6.90 8.71 -16.61
C LEU A 91 6.91 7.48 -15.70
N VAL A 92 8.06 7.14 -15.12
CA VAL A 92 8.20 6.03 -14.17
C VAL A 92 7.30 6.26 -12.96
N ALA A 93 7.33 7.46 -12.36
CA ALA A 93 6.47 7.80 -11.22
C ALA A 93 4.97 7.71 -11.57
N LEU A 94 4.58 8.20 -12.76
CA LEU A 94 3.21 8.14 -13.24
C LEU A 94 2.72 6.69 -13.41
N LEU A 95 3.53 5.85 -14.05
CA LEU A 95 3.22 4.44 -14.30
C LEU A 95 3.23 3.61 -13.02
N TRP A 96 4.19 3.86 -12.13
CA TRP A 96 4.28 3.26 -10.80
C TRP A 96 3.03 3.57 -9.97
N ARG A 97 2.65 4.84 -9.86
CA ARG A 97 1.44 5.26 -9.12
C ARG A 97 0.18 4.61 -9.71
N ALA A 98 0.07 4.57 -11.04
CA ALA A 98 -1.05 3.90 -11.70
C ALA A 98 -1.08 2.39 -11.40
N ARG A 99 0.07 1.72 -11.32
CA ARG A 99 0.17 0.29 -10.97
C ARG A 99 -0.29 0.05 -9.52
N ILE A 100 0.15 0.88 -8.58
CA ILE A 100 -0.23 0.75 -7.16
C ILE A 100 -1.72 0.89 -6.97
N ILE A 101 -2.33 1.95 -7.52
CA ILE A 101 -3.78 2.18 -7.40
C ILE A 101 -4.56 0.96 -7.91
N ARG A 102 -4.12 0.36 -9.03
CA ARG A 102 -4.75 -0.84 -9.60
C ARG A 102 -4.59 -2.07 -8.71
N ARG A 103 -3.40 -2.28 -8.15
CA ARG A 103 -3.12 -3.41 -7.24
C ARG A 103 -3.93 -3.27 -5.96
N TRP A 104 -3.95 -2.07 -5.37
CA TRP A 104 -4.73 -1.74 -4.19
C TRP A 104 -6.23 -1.97 -4.42
N ASP A 105 -6.81 -1.41 -5.49
CA ASP A 105 -8.23 -1.58 -5.82
C ASP A 105 -8.63 -3.05 -5.98
N ARG A 106 -7.70 -3.90 -6.45
CA ARG A 106 -7.93 -5.34 -6.60
C ARG A 106 -7.82 -6.04 -5.25
N ALA A 107 -6.76 -5.77 -4.50
CA ALA A 107 -6.53 -6.35 -3.17
C ALA A 107 -7.64 -5.99 -2.20
N ALA A 108 -8.10 -4.73 -2.18
CA ALA A 108 -9.21 -4.29 -1.33
C ALA A 108 -10.51 -5.04 -1.64
N ARG A 109 -10.80 -5.32 -2.91
CA ARG A 109 -11.97 -6.15 -3.27
C ARG A 109 -11.81 -7.60 -2.79
N PHE A 110 -10.63 -8.21 -2.99
CA PHE A 110 -10.37 -9.58 -2.55
C PHE A 110 -10.37 -9.73 -1.03
N ALA A 111 -9.90 -8.71 -0.31
CA ALA A 111 -9.93 -8.66 1.15
C ALA A 111 -11.33 -8.41 1.72
N GLY A 112 -12.34 -8.15 0.87
CA GLY A 112 -13.72 -7.90 1.30
C GLY A 112 -13.97 -6.48 1.82
N LEU A 113 -13.12 -5.51 1.50
CA LEU A 113 -13.28 -4.10 1.87
C LEU A 113 -14.23 -3.35 0.91
N ALA A 114 -14.85 -4.06 -0.04
CA ALA A 114 -15.87 -3.50 -0.90
C ALA A 114 -17.19 -3.37 -0.13
N THR A 115 -17.68 -2.13 -0.02
CA THR A 115 -19.02 -1.86 0.51
C THR A 115 -20.12 -2.45 -0.39
N HIS A 116 -21.36 -2.47 0.09
CA HIS A 116 -22.53 -2.92 -0.69
C HIS A 116 -22.66 -2.23 -2.07
N ASN A 117 -22.15 -1.00 -2.21
CA ASN A 117 -22.15 -0.23 -3.45
C ASN A 117 -20.86 -0.41 -4.30
N ASP A 118 -20.11 -1.51 -4.10
CA ASP A 118 -18.79 -1.81 -4.71
C ASP A 118 -17.77 -0.66 -4.57
N ARG A 119 -17.90 0.15 -3.51
CA ARG A 119 -16.90 1.18 -3.18
C ARG A 119 -15.82 0.57 -2.31
N VAL A 120 -14.58 0.74 -2.71
CA VAL A 120 -13.38 0.34 -1.98
C VAL A 120 -12.65 1.57 -1.42
N PRO A 121 -11.82 1.40 -0.38
CA PRO A 121 -10.90 2.43 0.07
C PRO A 121 -10.02 2.93 -1.09
N ARG A 122 -9.97 4.25 -1.31
CA ARG A 122 -9.32 4.84 -2.48
C ARG A 122 -7.97 5.45 -2.11
N VAL A 123 -6.91 5.06 -2.81
CA VAL A 123 -5.58 5.68 -2.66
C VAL A 123 -5.63 7.14 -3.16
N MET A 124 -5.32 8.07 -2.25
CA MET A 124 -5.21 9.50 -2.53
C MET A 124 -3.76 9.86 -2.85
N GLU A 125 -2.84 9.37 -2.03
CA GLU A 125 -1.40 9.58 -2.16
C GLU A 125 -0.66 8.25 -2.07
N ALA A 126 0.45 8.14 -2.78
CA ALA A 126 1.32 6.97 -2.77
C ALA A 126 2.77 7.45 -2.85
N THR A 127 3.57 7.04 -1.88
CA THR A 127 4.98 7.43 -1.73
C THR A 127 5.82 6.17 -1.60
N PRO A 128 6.87 5.99 -2.43
CA PRO A 128 7.76 4.85 -2.28
C PRO A 128 8.57 4.98 -0.99
N THR A 129 8.78 3.87 -0.29
CA THR A 129 9.64 3.78 0.90
C THR A 129 10.75 2.75 0.65
N GLY A 130 11.75 2.68 1.54
CA GLY A 130 12.81 1.67 1.44
C GLY A 130 12.30 0.23 1.56
N ALA A 131 11.24 0.02 2.35
CA ALA A 131 10.64 -1.29 2.60
C ALA A 131 9.52 -1.68 1.59
N GLY A 132 8.96 -0.68 0.90
CA GLY A 132 7.84 -0.88 -0.01
C GLY A 132 7.12 0.42 -0.36
N GLU A 133 5.88 0.56 0.09
CA GLU A 133 5.03 1.70 -0.29
C GLU A 133 4.22 2.25 0.90
N ARG A 134 4.18 3.58 1.06
CA ARG A 134 3.27 4.27 1.99
C ARG A 134 2.12 4.90 1.21
N LEU A 135 0.89 4.61 1.63
CA LEU A 135 -0.34 5.03 0.97
C LEU A 135 -1.18 5.88 1.93
N LEU A 136 -1.72 6.98 1.44
CA LEU A 136 -2.82 7.68 2.10
C LEU A 136 -4.12 7.20 1.46
N VAL A 137 -4.96 6.53 2.22
CA VAL A 137 -6.17 5.89 1.72
C VAL A 137 -7.40 6.57 2.30
N ARG A 138 -8.36 6.92 1.44
CA ARG A 138 -9.66 7.45 1.85
C ARG A 138 -10.66 6.32 1.99
N VAL A 139 -11.17 6.14 3.20
CA VAL A 139 -12.17 5.14 3.54
C VAL A 139 -13.55 5.56 2.99
N PRO A 140 -14.34 4.64 2.39
CA PRO A 140 -15.71 4.94 1.98
C PRO A 140 -16.61 5.25 3.19
N LYS A 141 -17.76 5.88 2.95
CA LYS A 141 -18.73 6.16 4.02
C LYS A 141 -19.20 4.85 4.65
N GLY A 142 -19.23 4.80 5.98
CA GLY A 142 -19.66 3.62 6.74
C GLY A 142 -18.55 2.59 7.00
N GLY A 143 -17.30 2.87 6.60
CA GLY A 143 -16.13 2.13 7.06
C GLY A 143 -15.21 3.02 7.89
N ALA A 144 -14.27 2.40 8.60
CA ALA A 144 -13.25 3.00 9.43
C ALA A 144 -11.86 2.43 9.11
N ALA A 145 -10.81 3.02 9.69
CA ALA A 145 -9.44 2.52 9.54
C ALA A 145 -9.27 1.10 10.13
N CYS A 146 -9.92 0.80 11.26
CA CYS A 146 -9.90 -0.53 11.87
C CYS A 146 -10.46 -1.62 10.94
N ASP A 147 -11.43 -1.32 10.07
CA ASP A 147 -11.91 -2.29 9.08
C ASP A 147 -10.79 -2.70 8.10
N ILE A 148 -9.89 -1.77 7.77
CA ILE A 148 -8.74 -2.04 6.89
C ILE A 148 -7.67 -2.83 7.65
N GLU A 149 -7.42 -2.45 8.90
CA GLU A 149 -6.49 -3.12 9.81
C GLU A 149 -6.89 -4.58 10.08
N ASP A 150 -8.16 -4.82 10.39
CA ASP A 150 -8.76 -6.15 10.55
C ASP A 150 -8.57 -7.03 9.30
N ARG A 151 -8.41 -6.40 8.12
CA ARG A 151 -8.20 -7.08 6.84
C ARG A 151 -6.76 -7.05 6.35
N ALA A 152 -5.83 -6.53 7.14
CA ALA A 152 -4.42 -6.38 6.77
C ALA A 152 -3.76 -7.71 6.31
N PRO A 153 -3.98 -8.88 6.96
CA PRO A 153 -3.38 -10.13 6.51
C PRO A 153 -3.83 -10.55 5.08
N TRP A 154 -5.10 -10.35 4.74
CA TRP A 154 -5.63 -10.64 3.39
C TRP A 154 -5.14 -9.63 2.36
N LEU A 155 -4.97 -8.37 2.76
CA LEU A 155 -4.35 -7.35 1.93
C LEU A 155 -2.89 -7.69 1.64
N ALA A 156 -2.10 -8.07 2.66
CA ALA A 156 -0.71 -8.46 2.51
C ALA A 156 -0.57 -9.63 1.53
N SER A 157 -1.38 -10.69 1.73
CA SER A 157 -1.44 -11.83 0.81
C SER A 157 -1.81 -11.41 -0.62
N SER A 158 -2.85 -10.60 -0.79
CA SER A 158 -3.32 -10.16 -2.13
C SER A 158 -2.35 -9.21 -2.84
N LEU A 159 -1.56 -8.45 -2.08
CA LEU A 159 -0.57 -7.50 -2.59
C LEU A 159 0.80 -8.14 -2.82
N GLU A 160 0.98 -9.41 -2.47
CA GLU A 160 2.26 -10.12 -2.44
C GLU A 160 3.28 -9.30 -1.61
N ALA A 161 2.86 -8.91 -0.41
CA ALA A 161 3.65 -8.15 0.56
C ALA A 161 3.90 -9.01 1.81
N ALA A 162 4.99 -8.73 2.52
CA ALA A 162 5.30 -9.39 3.78
C ALA A 162 4.30 -8.99 4.87
N GLU A 163 3.99 -7.69 4.95
CA GLU A 163 3.09 -7.14 5.95
C GLU A 163 2.38 -5.89 5.42
N VAL A 164 1.21 -5.60 5.99
CA VAL A 164 0.48 -4.35 5.78
C VAL A 164 0.18 -3.76 7.14
N LEU A 165 0.76 -2.59 7.42
CA LEU A 165 0.48 -1.83 8.63
C LEU A 165 -0.55 -0.75 8.32
N VAL A 166 -1.48 -0.53 9.23
CA VAL A 166 -2.55 0.46 9.08
C VAL A 166 -2.55 1.34 10.31
N SER A 167 -2.59 2.65 10.11
CA SER A 167 -2.85 3.62 11.16
C SER A 167 -3.93 4.60 10.73
N ALA A 168 -4.79 4.98 11.68
CA ALA A 168 -5.77 6.02 11.44
C ALA A 168 -5.09 7.39 11.31
N ASP A 169 -5.63 8.29 10.49
CA ASP A 169 -5.21 9.69 10.48
C ASP A 169 -5.86 10.43 11.67
N ASP A 170 -5.02 10.93 12.58
CA ASP A 170 -5.43 11.62 13.81
C ASP A 170 -6.25 12.89 13.54
N LEU A 171 -6.00 13.55 12.40
CA LEU A 171 -6.70 14.78 12.04
C LEU A 171 -8.05 14.48 11.37
N ASN A 172 -8.18 13.31 10.76
CA ASN A 172 -9.36 12.98 9.97
C ASN A 172 -9.56 11.47 9.81
N ALA A 173 -10.47 10.92 10.61
CA ALA A 173 -10.85 9.49 10.60
C ALA A 173 -11.34 8.95 9.23
N ARG A 174 -11.57 9.81 8.23
CA ARG A 174 -11.86 9.39 6.87
C ARG A 174 -10.63 8.87 6.13
N TYR A 175 -9.44 9.24 6.58
CA TYR A 175 -8.19 8.80 6.00
C TYR A 175 -7.51 7.78 6.91
N ALA A 176 -6.75 6.90 6.28
CA ALA A 176 -5.87 5.94 6.93
C ALA A 176 -4.53 5.95 6.20
N HIS A 177 -3.46 5.91 6.98
CA HIS A 177 -2.13 5.62 6.47
C HIS A 177 -1.98 4.11 6.38
N VAL A 178 -1.55 3.63 5.22
CA VAL A 178 -1.31 2.21 4.99
C VAL A 178 0.12 2.04 4.50
N GLU A 179 0.90 1.28 5.23
CA GLU A 179 2.28 0.93 4.87
C GLU A 179 2.33 -0.51 4.39
N VAL A 180 2.68 -0.69 3.11
CA VAL A 180 2.80 -2.00 2.46
C VAL A 180 4.27 -2.37 2.46
N ILE A 181 4.65 -3.30 3.34
CA ILE A 181 6.03 -3.75 3.53
C ILE A 181 6.24 -4.97 2.64
N ARG A 182 7.09 -4.83 1.61
CA ARG A 182 7.40 -5.91 0.66
C ARG A 182 8.70 -6.62 0.96
N ARG A 183 9.66 -5.84 1.45
CA ARG A 183 10.97 -6.31 1.87
C ARG A 183 11.18 -5.87 3.31
N ASP A 184 11.86 -6.70 4.08
CA ASP A 184 12.33 -6.27 5.38
C ASP A 184 13.21 -5.02 5.20
N PRO A 185 12.85 -3.88 5.84
CA PRO A 185 13.60 -2.64 5.71
C PRO A 185 15.06 -2.79 6.17
N LEU A 186 15.34 -3.70 7.10
CA LEU A 186 16.68 -3.95 7.64
C LEU A 186 17.56 -4.77 6.69
N ASP A 187 16.92 -5.52 5.80
CA ASP A 187 17.58 -6.41 4.84
C ASP A 187 18.44 -5.65 3.81
N ALA A 188 18.14 -4.36 3.59
CA ALA A 188 18.96 -3.47 2.77
C ALA A 188 20.26 -3.01 3.46
N PHE A 189 20.31 -3.03 4.79
CA PHE A 189 21.46 -2.56 5.57
C PHE A 189 22.48 -3.66 5.87
N GLY A 190 22.19 -4.91 5.49
CA GLY A 190 23.02 -6.07 5.84
C GLY A 190 22.98 -6.35 7.34
N VAL A 191 24.00 -7.02 7.87
CA VAL A 191 24.18 -7.11 9.33
C VAL A 191 24.51 -5.71 9.82
N LEU A 192 23.52 -5.03 10.40
CA LEU A 192 23.74 -3.80 11.16
C LEU A 192 24.69 -4.15 12.30
N GLY A 193 25.96 -3.77 12.13
CA GLY A 193 26.92 -3.79 13.22
C GLY A 193 26.37 -2.94 14.35
N TRP A 194 26.51 -3.43 15.59
CA TRP A 194 26.17 -2.63 16.76
C TRP A 194 26.86 -1.27 16.61
N PRO A 195 26.15 -0.12 16.73
CA PRO A 195 26.74 1.19 16.41
C PRO A 195 27.99 1.52 17.26
N TRP A 196 28.14 0.80 18.37
CA TRP A 196 29.21 0.92 19.35
C TRP A 196 30.09 -0.33 19.39
N ALA A 197 30.06 -1.18 18.36
CA ALA A 197 30.89 -2.39 18.30
C ALA A 197 32.38 -2.05 18.49
N ASP A 198 32.81 -0.93 17.92
CA ASP A 198 34.20 -0.44 17.99
C ASP A 198 34.43 0.53 19.15
N ALA A 199 33.39 0.89 19.92
CA ALA A 199 33.49 1.88 20.98
C ALA A 199 34.47 1.44 22.11
N PRO A 200 34.52 0.16 22.52
CA PRO A 200 35.54 -0.33 23.46
C PRO A 200 36.97 -0.15 22.92
N ASP A 201 37.17 -0.38 21.62
CA ASP A 201 38.48 -0.22 20.97
C ASP A 201 38.91 1.26 20.88
N GLN A 202 37.93 2.17 20.93
CA GLN A 202 38.13 3.63 21.00
C GLN A 202 38.22 4.15 22.44
N GLY A 203 38.26 3.25 23.44
CA GLY A 203 38.39 3.60 24.85
C GLY A 203 37.08 4.06 25.51
N TRP A 204 35.94 3.89 24.84
CA TRP A 204 34.63 4.17 25.43
C TRP A 204 34.23 3.03 26.34
N VAL A 205 33.87 3.36 27.59
CA VAL A 205 33.36 2.42 28.58
C VAL A 205 31.91 2.79 28.83
N ALA A 206 30.98 1.87 28.54
CA ALA A 206 29.57 2.06 28.86
C ALA A 206 29.42 2.14 30.39
N ASP A 207 29.08 3.31 30.92
CA ASP A 207 28.64 3.42 32.30
C ASP A 207 27.16 3.03 32.37
N ALA A 208 26.81 2.13 33.31
CA ALA A 208 25.43 1.72 33.54
C ALA A 208 24.55 2.88 34.06
N TRP A 209 25.18 3.95 34.56
CA TRP A 209 24.53 5.17 35.02
C TRP A 209 24.32 6.21 33.90
N GLU A 210 24.97 6.04 32.74
CA GLU A 210 24.78 6.92 31.59
C GLU A 210 23.76 6.33 30.60
N PRO A 211 22.94 7.17 29.93
CA PRO A 211 21.97 6.68 28.95
C PRO A 211 22.67 6.03 27.75
N ILE A 212 22.35 4.76 27.48
CA ILE A 212 22.92 4.01 26.36
C ILE A 212 22.05 4.25 25.12
N PRO A 213 22.59 4.81 24.03
CA PRO A 213 21.84 4.98 22.79
C PRO A 213 21.57 3.63 22.13
N VAL A 214 20.29 3.30 21.98
CA VAL A 214 19.82 2.03 21.42
C VAL A 214 19.39 2.14 19.96
N GLY A 215 19.11 3.34 19.47
CA GLY A 215 18.69 3.52 18.09
C GLY A 215 18.30 4.95 17.75
N VAL A 216 17.63 5.09 16.60
CA VAL A 216 17.11 6.35 16.08
C VAL A 216 15.61 6.17 15.88
N SER A 217 14.82 7.09 16.42
CA SER A 217 13.37 7.11 16.28
C SER A 217 12.93 7.43 14.85
N GLU A 218 11.64 7.25 14.56
CA GLU A 218 11.04 7.59 13.27
C GLU A 218 11.24 9.06 12.84
N THR A 219 11.48 9.96 13.80
CA THR A 219 11.74 11.39 13.56
C THR A 219 13.22 11.72 13.36
N GLY A 220 14.12 10.73 13.49
CA GLY A 220 15.57 10.94 13.42
C GLY A 220 16.22 11.29 14.76
N ALA A 221 15.46 11.35 15.87
CA ALA A 221 16.02 11.62 17.19
C ALA A 221 16.65 10.35 17.80
N LEU A 222 17.79 10.50 18.46
CA LEU A 222 18.49 9.42 19.17
C LEU A 222 17.63 8.92 20.34
N VAL A 223 17.37 7.61 20.38
CA VAL A 223 16.66 6.94 21.48
C VAL A 223 17.69 6.31 22.41
N THR A 224 17.62 6.64 23.70
CA THR A 224 18.51 6.13 24.74
C THR A 224 17.75 5.29 25.77
N VAL A 225 18.43 4.34 26.39
CA VAL A 225 17.92 3.52 27.51
C VAL A 225 18.90 3.66 28.67
N SER A 226 18.41 4.05 29.85
CA SER A 226 19.19 4.05 31.08
C SER A 226 19.03 2.71 31.81
N LEU A 227 20.14 2.06 32.18
CA LEU A 227 20.11 0.75 32.84
C LEU A 227 19.87 0.86 34.35
N LEU A 228 20.40 1.91 34.99
CA LEU A 228 20.07 2.28 36.37
C LEU A 228 19.54 3.71 36.41
N SER A 229 18.30 3.85 36.88
CA SER A 229 17.72 5.14 37.26
C SER A 229 17.64 5.23 38.78
N ASP A 230 18.09 6.34 39.37
CA ASP A 230 17.99 6.62 40.83
C ASP A 230 16.52 6.73 41.34
N GLY A 231 15.55 6.56 40.46
CA GLY A 231 14.15 6.33 40.79
C GLY A 231 13.46 5.61 39.65
N LEU A 232 12.55 4.69 39.98
CA LEU A 232 11.64 4.02 39.04
C LEU A 232 10.86 5.05 38.21
N VAL A 233 11.38 5.42 37.04
CA VAL A 233 10.58 6.03 35.99
C VAL A 233 10.21 4.88 35.05
N PRO A 234 8.92 4.48 34.99
CA PRO A 234 8.52 3.42 34.09
C PRO A 234 8.83 3.86 32.66
N VAL A 235 9.59 3.01 31.95
CA VAL A 235 9.76 3.10 30.50
C VAL A 235 8.36 3.05 29.89
N GLN A 236 7.84 4.19 29.46
CA GLN A 236 6.63 4.26 28.63
C GLN A 236 6.98 3.79 27.22
N GLY A 237 7.18 2.49 27.09
CA GLY A 237 7.26 1.76 25.82
C GLY A 237 6.13 0.73 25.77
N GLY A 238 4.90 1.19 25.94
CA GLY A 238 3.69 0.38 25.78
C GLY A 238 2.79 1.02 24.72
N PRO A 239 2.07 0.23 23.89
CA PRO A 239 1.04 0.76 23.01
C PRO A 239 0.01 1.56 23.84
N PRO A 240 -0.64 2.60 23.26
CA PRO A 240 -1.58 3.43 24.00
C PRO A 240 -2.68 2.57 24.62
N GLU A 241 -2.68 2.49 25.94
CA GLU A 241 -3.73 1.86 26.73
C GLU A 241 -5.00 2.68 26.51
N ILE A 242 -5.95 2.14 25.74
CA ILE A 242 -7.26 2.75 25.52
C ILE A 242 -8.01 2.63 26.84
N GLU A 243 -7.93 3.68 27.64
CA GLU A 243 -8.64 3.84 28.90
C GLU A 243 -10.15 3.92 28.61
N GLY A 244 -10.82 2.77 28.73
CA GLY A 244 -12.26 2.66 28.67
C GLY A 244 -12.91 3.43 29.82
N ARG A 245 -13.80 4.38 29.47
CA ARG A 245 -14.77 4.95 30.39
C ARG A 245 -16.16 4.30 30.19
N PRO A 246 -16.96 4.21 31.27
CA PRO A 246 -18.12 3.34 31.40
C PRO A 246 -19.29 3.67 30.48
#